data_AF-A0A7S0TW29-F1
#
_entry.id   AF-A0A7S0TW29-F1
#
_cell.length_a   1.000
_cell.length_b   1.000
_cell.length_c   1.000
_cell.angle_alpha   90.00
_cell.angle_beta   90.00
_cell.angle_gamma   90.00
#
_symmetry.space_group_name_H-M   'P 1'
#
loop_
_entity.id
_entity.type
_entity.pdbx_description
1 polymer ?
#
loop_
_entity_poly.entity_id
_entity_poly.type
_entity_poly.pdbx_seq_one_letter_code
_entity_poly.pdbx_strand_id
1 'polypeptide(L)'
;PTYMSPEQSSSRKYSQKADMYSVGVVLLSMLSGFRTPAERLDAIAIIQSMGPVVAPQDICLPEKACFNPRAAALTRQLLAYDPALRPSAEEALAEAESIAGE
;
A
#
# COMPACT_ATOMS: atom_id res chain seq x y z
N PRO A 1 -4.14 -7.73 12.40
CA PRO A 1 -2.99 -6.80 12.19
C PRO A 1 -2.56 -6.64 10.73
N THR A 2 -2.73 -7.64 9.86
CA THR A 2 -2.19 -7.66 8.48
C THR A 2 -2.64 -6.50 7.59
N TYR A 3 -3.82 -5.92 7.82
CA TYR A 3 -4.32 -4.74 7.09
C TYR A 3 -4.21 -3.45 7.91
N MET A 4 -3.81 -3.56 9.17
CA MET A 4 -3.77 -2.44 10.09
C MET A 4 -2.67 -1.47 9.68
N SER A 5 -2.98 -0.18 9.68
CA SER A 5 -2.01 0.86 9.39
C SER A 5 -1.01 1.05 10.55
N PRO A 6 0.17 1.64 10.29
CA PRO A 6 1.17 1.89 11.34
C PRO A 6 0.63 2.74 12.50
N GLU A 7 -0.22 3.73 12.20
CA GLU A 7 -0.82 4.62 13.18
C GLU A 7 -1.90 3.93 14.03
N GLN A 8 -2.66 2.98 13.47
CA GLN A 8 -3.59 2.14 14.24
C GLN A 8 -2.84 1.25 15.23
N SER A 9 -1.70 0.69 14.83
CA SER A 9 -0.85 -0.14 15.70
C SER A 9 -0.20 0.68 16.82
N SER A 10 -0.03 1.98 16.61
CA SER A 10 0.61 2.91 17.56
C SER A 10 -0.41 3.67 18.43
N SER A 11 -1.68 3.26 18.45
CA SER A 11 -2.78 3.93 19.18
C SER A 11 -2.95 5.42 18.85
N ARG A 12 -2.53 5.84 17.65
CA ARG A 12 -2.79 7.20 17.13
C ARG A 12 -4.23 7.28 16.60
N LYS A 13 -4.74 8.50 16.40
CA LYS A 13 -6.12 8.72 15.92
C LYS A 13 -6.33 8.03 14.57
N TYR A 14 -7.34 7.17 14.54
CA TYR A 14 -7.87 6.59 13.32
C TYR A 14 -8.47 7.69 12.42
N SER A 15 -8.32 7.51 11.11
CA SER A 15 -8.94 8.36 10.08
C SER A 15 -9.19 7.53 8.83
N GLN A 16 -9.89 8.10 7.84
CA GLN A 16 -10.09 7.47 6.52
C GLN A 16 -8.76 7.06 5.85
N LYS A 17 -7.64 7.72 6.18
CA LYS A 17 -6.32 7.36 5.66
C LYS A 17 -5.83 5.99 6.14
N ALA A 18 -6.34 5.47 7.27
CA ALA A 18 -6.06 4.11 7.72
C ALA A 18 -6.74 3.06 6.82
N ASP A 19 -7.96 3.36 6.34
CA ASP A 19 -8.63 2.54 5.34
C ASP A 19 -7.85 2.53 4.02
N MET A 20 -7.33 3.69 3.60
CA MET A 20 -6.50 3.79 2.39
C MET A 20 -5.21 2.93 2.48
N TYR A 21 -4.63 2.80 3.66
CA TYR A 21 -3.52 1.86 3.87
C TYR A 21 -3.97 0.40 3.67
N SER A 22 -5.14 0.04 4.21
CA SER A 22 -5.73 -1.29 4.00
C SER A 22 -5.97 -1.57 2.51
N VAL A 23 -6.43 -0.57 1.75
CA VAL A 23 -6.57 -0.65 0.29
C VAL A 23 -5.22 -0.91 -0.38
N GLY A 24 -4.14 -0.23 0.04
CA GLY A 24 -2.78 -0.48 -0.45
C GLY A 24 -2.32 -1.92 -0.23
N VAL A 25 -2.60 -2.50 0.94
CA VAL A 25 -2.28 -3.91 1.23
C VAL A 25 -3.06 -4.87 0.34
N VAL A 26 -4.33 -4.57 0.05
CA VAL A 26 -5.17 -5.36 -0.87
C VAL A 26 -4.64 -5.25 -2.30
N LEU A 27 -4.35 -4.05 -2.78
CA LEU A 27 -3.83 -3.82 -4.13
C LEU A 27 -2.48 -4.52 -4.33
N LEU A 28 -1.56 -4.40 -3.38
CA LEU A 28 -0.31 -5.16 -3.38
C LEU A 28 -0.56 -6.67 -3.52
N SER A 29 -1.53 -7.20 -2.78
CA SER A 29 -1.86 -8.63 -2.82
C SER A 29 -2.38 -9.06 -4.19
N MET A 30 -3.21 -8.23 -4.82
CA MET A 30 -3.74 -8.48 -6.17
C MET A 30 -2.63 -8.43 -7.22
N LEU A 31 -1.77 -7.40 -7.19
CA LEU A 31 -0.71 -7.21 -8.17
C LEU A 31 0.44 -8.22 -8.01
N SER A 32 0.72 -8.68 -6.79
CA SER A 32 1.81 -9.63 -6.55
C SER A 32 1.48 -11.07 -6.93
N GLY A 33 0.19 -11.43 -7.00
CA GLY A 33 -0.25 -12.79 -7.34
C GLY A 33 0.39 -13.86 -6.44
N PHE A 34 0.41 -13.61 -5.12
CA PHE A 34 0.98 -14.54 -4.13
C PHE A 34 0.31 -15.91 -4.25
N ARG A 35 1.11 -16.98 -4.27
CA ARG A 35 0.63 -18.36 -4.39
C ARG A 35 0.29 -18.96 -3.05
N THR A 36 0.94 -18.48 -1.99
CA THR A 36 0.73 -18.97 -0.63
C THR A 36 0.41 -17.84 0.35
N PRO A 37 -0.30 -18.15 1.45
CA PRO A 37 -0.48 -17.20 2.54
C PRO A 37 0.85 -16.72 3.15
N ALA A 38 1.87 -17.57 3.19
CA ALA A 38 3.19 -17.25 3.76
C ALA A 38 3.89 -16.14 2.96
N GLU A 39 3.99 -16.29 1.63
CA GLU A 39 4.58 -15.26 0.76
C GLU A 39 3.92 -13.89 0.95
N ARG A 40 2.59 -13.90 1.06
CA ARG A 40 1.80 -12.69 1.28
C ARG A 40 2.12 -12.06 2.64
N LEU A 41 2.17 -12.86 3.70
CA LEU A 41 2.46 -12.38 5.05
C LEU A 41 3.88 -11.83 5.14
N ASP A 42 4.87 -12.47 4.52
CA ASP A 42 6.26 -12.02 4.50
C ASP A 42 6.38 -10.65 3.81
N ALA A 43 5.76 -10.49 2.63
CA ALA A 43 5.76 -9.22 1.91
C ALA A 43 5.12 -8.08 2.73
N ILE A 44 3.99 -8.36 3.37
CA ILE A 44 3.29 -7.37 4.22
C ILE A 44 4.12 -7.04 5.47
N ALA A 45 4.75 -8.04 6.09
CA ALA A 45 5.59 -7.85 7.26
C ALA A 45 6.81 -6.96 6.96
N ILE A 46 7.43 -7.13 5.79
CA ILE A 46 8.52 -6.27 5.32
C ILE A 46 8.04 -4.81 5.28
N ILE A 47 6.89 -4.55 4.65
CA ILE A 47 6.34 -3.19 4.52
C ILE A 47 5.95 -2.61 5.87
N GLN A 48 5.34 -3.41 6.76
CA GLN A 48 4.97 -2.98 8.11
C GLN A 48 6.18 -2.73 9.02
N SER A 49 7.35 -3.33 8.72
CA SER A 49 8.60 -3.07 9.44
C SER A 49 9.27 -1.75 9.03
N MET A 50 8.77 -1.09 7.98
CA MET A 50 9.30 0.19 7.51
C MET A 50 8.92 1.32 8.48
N GLY A 51 9.90 2.19 8.75
CA GLY A 51 9.74 3.34 9.64
C GLY A 51 9.36 4.64 8.91
N PRO A 52 9.20 5.74 9.65
CA PRO A 52 8.81 7.05 9.11
C PRO A 52 9.82 7.69 8.16
N VAL A 53 11.05 7.16 8.07
CA VAL A 53 12.13 7.68 7.22
C VAL A 53 12.01 7.17 5.78
N VAL A 54 11.28 6.07 5.56
CA VAL A 54 11.10 5.49 4.23
C VAL A 54 10.08 6.32 3.46
N ALA A 55 10.53 7.00 2.41
CA ALA A 55 9.63 7.73 1.52
C ALA A 55 8.82 6.72 0.68
N PRO A 56 7.58 7.06 0.26
CA PRO A 56 6.73 6.13 -0.49
C PRO A 56 7.42 5.53 -1.71
N GLN A 57 8.13 6.33 -2.51
CA GLN A 57 8.83 5.87 -3.71
C GLN A 57 9.93 4.83 -3.45
N ASP A 58 10.49 4.81 -2.23
CA ASP A 58 11.57 3.90 -1.85
C ASP A 58 11.05 2.57 -1.30
N ILE A 59 9.73 2.42 -1.14
CA ILE A 59 9.11 1.15 -0.75
C ILE A 59 9.36 0.12 -1.85
N CYS A 60 10.12 -0.92 -1.50
CA CYS A 60 10.37 -2.06 -2.37
C CYS A 60 9.14 -2.96 -2.42
N LEU A 61 8.53 -3.07 -3.60
CA LEU A 61 7.42 -3.98 -3.86
C LEU A 61 7.92 -5.27 -4.52
N PRO A 62 7.20 -6.39 -4.38
CA PRO A 62 7.48 -7.61 -5.14
C PRO A 62 7.54 -7.34 -6.65
N GLU A 63 8.43 -8.01 -7.36
CA GLU A 63 8.67 -7.79 -8.80
C GLU A 63 7.38 -7.82 -9.64
N LYS A 64 6.48 -8.77 -9.36
CA LYS A 64 5.19 -8.90 -10.05
C LYS A 64 4.28 -7.68 -9.84
N ALA A 65 4.35 -7.04 -8.67
CA ALA A 65 3.58 -5.83 -8.40
C ALA A 65 4.14 -4.59 -9.13
N CYS A 66 5.35 -4.68 -9.67
CA CYS A 66 5.99 -3.62 -10.43
C CYS A 66 5.72 -3.67 -11.95
N PHE A 67 4.93 -4.65 -12.44
CA PHE A 67 4.66 -4.81 -13.88
C PHE A 67 4.10 -3.54 -14.53
N ASN A 68 3.16 -2.84 -13.85
CA ASN A 68 2.69 -1.52 -14.26
C ASN A 68 3.30 -0.45 -13.32
N PRO A 69 4.16 0.46 -13.82
CA PRO A 69 4.81 1.47 -12.99
C PRO A 69 3.86 2.42 -12.25
N ARG A 70 2.73 2.79 -12.88
CA ARG A 70 1.72 3.68 -12.29
C ARG A 70 0.97 2.98 -11.16
N ALA A 71 0.54 1.73 -11.38
CA ALA A 71 -0.09 0.91 -10.34
C ALA A 71 0.85 0.67 -9.15
N ALA A 72 2.13 0.44 -9.42
CA ALA A 72 3.16 0.31 -8.40
C ALA A 72 3.35 1.63 -7.62
N ALA A 73 3.38 2.78 -8.29
CA ALA A 73 3.47 4.09 -7.64
C ALA A 73 2.25 4.37 -6.74
N LEU A 74 1.03 4.09 -7.22
CA LEU A 74 -0.19 4.22 -6.42
C LEU A 74 -0.15 3.30 -5.19
N THR A 75 0.28 2.04 -5.37
CA THR A 75 0.42 1.08 -4.26
C THR A 75 1.40 1.59 -3.20
N ARG A 76 2.54 2.16 -3.62
CA ARG A 76 3.53 2.78 -2.71
C ARG A 76 2.94 3.95 -1.93
N GLN A 77 2.18 4.83 -2.60
CA GLN A 77 1.54 5.97 -1.94
C GLN A 77 0.49 5.52 -0.91
N LEU A 78 -0.33 4.52 -1.23
CA LEU A 78 -1.32 3.97 -0.30
C LEU A 78 -0.64 3.34 0.93
N LEU A 79 0.53 2.73 0.77
CA LEU A 79 1.32 2.10 1.83
C LEU A 79 2.26 3.06 2.57
N ALA A 80 2.16 4.37 2.32
CA ALA A 80 2.99 5.36 2.99
C ALA A 80 2.86 5.29 4.52
N TYR A 81 4.00 5.41 5.23
CA TYR A 81 4.00 5.44 6.70
C TYR A 81 3.20 6.65 7.23
N ASP A 82 3.44 7.83 6.68
CA ASP A 82 2.69 9.05 7.02
C ASP A 82 1.30 9.03 6.33
N PRO A 83 0.20 9.07 7.11
CA PRO A 83 -1.16 9.13 6.56
C PRO A 83 -1.42 10.34 5.63
N ALA A 84 -0.69 11.44 5.80
CA ALA A 84 -0.86 12.64 4.98
C ALA A 84 -0.38 12.45 3.54
N LEU A 85 0.52 11.48 3.29
CA LEU A 85 1.06 11.18 1.96
C LEU A 85 0.18 10.20 1.17
N ARG A 86 -0.81 9.58 1.82
CA ARG A 86 -1.73 8.66 1.15
C ARG A 86 -2.78 9.47 0.39
N PRO A 87 -3.22 9.06 -0.82
CA PRO A 87 -4.31 9.71 -1.53
C PRO A 87 -5.65 9.56 -0.79
N SER A 88 -6.66 10.33 -1.15
CA SER A 88 -8.06 10.06 -0.79
C SER A 88 -8.60 8.87 -1.60
N ALA A 89 -9.80 8.41 -1.25
CA ALA A 89 -10.47 7.36 -2.02
C ALA A 89 -10.79 7.83 -3.44
N GLU A 90 -11.22 9.08 -3.60
CA GLU A 90 -11.52 9.70 -4.89
C GLU A 90 -10.26 9.85 -5.75
N GLU A 91 -9.16 10.31 -5.18
CA GLU A 91 -7.88 10.45 -5.88
C GLU A 91 -7.33 9.07 -6.31
N ALA A 92 -7.38 8.08 -5.42
CA ALA A 92 -6.93 6.73 -5.72
C ALA A 92 -7.78 6.06 -6.80
N LEU A 93 -9.10 6.28 -6.78
CA LEU A 93 -10.02 5.75 -7.78
C LEU A 93 -9.78 6.39 -9.15
N ALA A 94 -9.66 7.71 -9.22
CA ALA A 94 -9.38 8.42 -10.48
C ALA A 94 -8.06 7.95 -11.12
N GLU A 95 -7.02 7.76 -10.32
CA GLU A 95 -5.75 7.21 -10.82
C GLU A 95 -5.92 5.75 -11.31
N ALA A 96 -6.64 4.91 -10.55
CA ALA A 96 -6.89 3.53 -10.95
C ALA A 96 -7.70 3.41 -12.25
N GLU A 97 -8.71 4.25 -12.45
CA GLU A 97 -9.49 4.35 -13.69
C GLU A 97 -8.62 4.83 -14.86
N SER A 98 -7.75 5.83 -14.63
CA SER A 98 -6.80 6.27 -15.64
C SER A 98 -5.85 5.17 -16.06
N ILE A 99 -5.37 4.35 -15.13
CA ILE A 99 -4.46 3.22 -15.41
C ILE A 99 -5.20 2.11 -16.19
N ALA A 100 -6.46 1.85 -15.87
CA ALA A 100 -7.25 0.79 -16.51
C ALA A 100 -7.71 1.15 -17.93
N GLY A 101 -7.72 2.44 -18.28
CA GLY A 101 -8.08 2.92 -19.62
C GLY A 101 -6.91 2.95 -20.62
N GLU A 102 -5.68 2.63 -20.19
CA GLU A 102 -4.48 2.50 -21.03
C GLU A 102 -4.35 1.10 -21.64
#